data_AF-A0A5B6VX46-F1
#
_entry.id   AF-A0A5B6VX46-F1
#
_cell.length_a   1.000
_cell.length_b   1.000
_cell.length_c   1.000
_cell.angle_alpha   90.00
_cell.angle_beta   90.00
_cell.angle_gamma   90.00
#
_symmetry.space_group_name_H-M   'P 1'
#
loop_
_entity.id
_entity.type
_entity.pdbx_description
1 polymer ?
#
loop_
_entity_poly.entity_id
_entity_poly.type
_entity_poly.pdbx_seq_one_letter_code
_entity_poly.pdbx_strand_id
1 'polypeptide(L)'
;MEQYIQGQSRDLVDLAYTKFVSTVLSLVSIMFVTLERLSQVEPKYAEIFLLENYAAFQNSLYDLANVVPTLAKFYHQASEAYEQACQRHLSMIIYFQFERLFQFAKKIEDLMFTISPEEIPFQLGLSKMDLRKTLKSSLTGVDKSIAAMYKKLQKNLTCEELLPSLWDKCKKEFLDKYDSFAQLCAKIYPAETIPSVTEMRDLLASM
;
A
#
# COMPACT_ATOMS: atom_id res chain seq x y z
N MET A 1 24.46 -57.34 4.44
CA MET A 1 25.07 -56.22 5.21
C MET A 1 25.06 -54.91 4.43
N GLU A 2 25.26 -54.91 3.11
CA GLU A 2 25.24 -53.68 2.28
C GLU A 2 23.88 -52.96 2.23
N GLN A 3 22.75 -53.70 2.23
CA GLN A 3 21.41 -53.09 2.27
C GLN A 3 21.10 -52.34 3.59
N TYR A 4 21.70 -52.75 4.72
CA TYR A 4 21.52 -52.10 6.02
C TYR A 4 22.32 -50.80 6.14
N ILE A 5 23.51 -50.76 5.50
CA ILE A 5 24.39 -49.58 5.45
C ILE A 5 23.80 -48.51 4.52
N GLN A 6 23.15 -48.91 3.41
CA GLN A 6 22.43 -47.99 2.52
C GLN A 6 21.22 -47.32 3.20
N GLY A 7 20.49 -48.04 4.07
CA GLY A 7 19.36 -47.48 4.84
C GLY A 7 19.81 -46.43 5.86
N GLN A 8 20.85 -46.72 6.64
CA GLN A 8 21.39 -45.76 7.63
C GLN A 8 21.95 -44.48 6.98
N SER A 9 22.60 -44.59 5.81
CA SER A 9 23.09 -43.41 5.09
C SER A 9 21.94 -42.53 4.58
N ARG A 10 20.82 -43.13 4.16
CA ARG A 10 19.63 -42.40 3.72
C ARG A 10 18.95 -41.68 4.89
N ASP A 11 18.77 -42.37 6.02
CA ASP A 11 18.17 -41.78 7.22
C ASP A 11 18.99 -40.59 7.76
N LEU A 12 20.33 -40.68 7.69
CA LEU A 12 21.22 -39.57 8.05
C LEU A 12 21.07 -38.37 7.11
N VAL A 13 20.94 -38.61 5.80
CA VAL A 13 20.71 -37.55 4.80
C VAL A 13 19.33 -36.91 5.00
N ASP A 14 18.28 -37.71 5.23
CA ASP A 14 16.92 -37.22 5.48
C ASP A 14 16.85 -36.41 6.79
N LEU A 15 17.58 -36.82 7.84
CA LEU A 15 17.71 -36.07 9.08
C LEU A 15 18.47 -34.75 8.87
N ALA A 16 19.56 -34.75 8.11
CA ALA A 16 20.32 -33.56 7.79
C ALA A 16 19.48 -32.55 6.98
N TYR A 17 18.72 -33.05 5.99
CA TYR A 17 17.80 -32.24 5.20
C TYR A 17 16.69 -31.64 6.07
N THR A 18 16.07 -32.45 6.95
CA THR A 18 15.02 -31.97 7.87
C THR A 18 15.54 -30.89 8.82
N LYS A 19 16.75 -31.07 9.38
CA LYS A 19 17.39 -30.06 10.24
C LYS A 19 17.68 -28.79 9.47
N PHE A 20 18.27 -28.90 8.28
CA PHE A 20 18.59 -27.75 7.44
C PHE A 20 17.33 -26.95 7.09
N VAL A 21 16.28 -27.63 6.59
CA VAL A 21 15.00 -27.01 6.29
C VAL A 21 14.44 -26.34 7.54
N SER A 22 14.38 -27.04 8.68
CA SER A 22 13.89 -26.48 9.95
C SER A 22 14.62 -25.20 10.37
N THR A 23 15.96 -25.19 10.27
CA THR A 23 16.77 -24.01 10.54
C THR A 23 16.50 -22.88 9.56
N VAL A 24 16.35 -23.16 8.26
CA VAL A 24 15.99 -22.14 7.26
C VAL A 24 14.62 -21.53 7.59
N LEU A 25 13.61 -22.36 7.90
CA LEU A 25 12.28 -21.85 8.25
C LEU A 25 12.30 -21.00 9.54
N SER A 26 13.13 -21.35 10.52
CA SER A 26 13.25 -20.56 11.76
C SER A 26 13.96 -19.23 11.51
N LEU A 27 15.01 -19.19 10.70
CA LEU A 27 15.70 -17.97 10.31
C LEU A 27 14.78 -17.02 9.54
N VAL A 28 14.00 -17.55 8.59
CA VAL A 28 12.99 -16.76 7.88
C VAL A 28 11.95 -16.19 8.86
N SER A 29 11.46 -16.99 9.79
CA SER A 29 10.50 -16.51 10.79
C SER A 29 11.09 -15.39 11.68
N ILE A 30 12.36 -15.52 12.09
CA ILE A 30 13.07 -14.49 12.86
C ILE A 30 13.25 -13.21 12.03
N MET A 31 13.51 -13.35 10.73
CA MET A 31 13.62 -12.20 9.81
C MET A 31 12.33 -11.38 9.82
N PHE A 32 11.16 -11.99 9.63
CA PHE A 32 9.86 -11.28 9.69
C PHE A 32 9.71 -10.50 11.01
N VAL A 33 9.90 -11.16 12.15
CA VAL A 33 9.79 -10.52 13.48
C VAL A 33 10.79 -9.37 13.63
N THR A 34 12.01 -9.55 13.11
CA THR A 34 13.06 -8.54 13.21
C THR A 34 12.76 -7.34 12.32
N LEU A 35 12.28 -7.55 11.10
CA LEU A 35 11.87 -6.47 10.19
C LEU A 35 10.73 -5.65 10.80
N GLU A 36 9.70 -6.32 11.33
CA GLU A 36 8.59 -5.64 12.02
C GLU A 36 9.09 -4.83 13.22
N ARG A 37 10.00 -5.37 14.03
CA ARG A 37 10.57 -4.62 15.16
C ARG A 37 11.40 -3.42 14.71
N LEU A 38 12.23 -3.60 13.67
CA LEU A 38 13.11 -2.55 13.17
C LEU A 38 12.34 -1.43 12.48
N SER A 39 11.23 -1.74 11.81
CA SER A 39 10.38 -0.72 11.19
C SER A 39 9.83 0.28 12.22
N GLN A 40 9.67 -0.14 13.48
CA GLN A 40 9.20 0.73 14.56
C GLN A 40 10.27 1.66 15.15
N VAL A 41 11.55 1.49 14.80
CA VAL A 41 12.64 2.36 15.30
C VAL A 41 12.48 3.77 14.75
N GLU A 42 12.12 3.90 13.48
CA GLU A 42 11.78 5.16 12.83
C GLU A 42 10.43 5.06 12.10
N PRO A 43 9.30 5.28 12.81
CA PRO A 43 7.96 5.06 12.27
C PRO A 43 7.66 5.81 10.97
N LYS A 44 8.32 6.96 10.75
CA LYS A 44 8.21 7.75 9.52
C LYS A 44 8.62 6.95 8.27
N TYR A 45 9.57 6.03 8.41
CA TYR A 45 10.11 5.22 7.31
C TYR A 45 9.72 3.74 7.44
N ALA A 46 8.81 3.39 8.36
CA ALA A 46 8.43 2.00 8.61
C ALA A 46 7.96 1.29 7.34
N GLU A 47 6.99 1.89 6.63
CA GLU A 47 6.38 1.24 5.46
C GLU A 47 7.38 1.10 4.30
N ILE A 48 8.23 2.11 4.07
CA ILE A 48 9.24 2.05 3.00
C ILE A 48 10.32 1.02 3.33
N PHE A 49 10.73 0.93 4.60
CA PHE A 49 11.64 -0.10 5.06
C PHE A 49 11.05 -1.50 4.85
N LEU A 50 9.79 -1.72 5.26
CA LEU A 50 9.14 -3.03 5.12
C LEU A 50 8.95 -3.40 3.64
N LEU A 51 8.45 -2.48 2.81
CA LEU A 51 8.18 -2.80 1.40
C LEU A 51 9.47 -3.13 0.63
N GLU A 52 10.58 -2.41 0.86
CA GLU A 52 11.84 -2.70 0.17
C GLU A 52 12.44 -4.04 0.62
N ASN A 53 12.41 -4.32 1.92
CA ASN A 53 12.94 -5.59 2.45
C ASN A 53 12.10 -6.79 2.01
N TYR A 54 10.76 -6.68 2.00
CA TYR A 54 9.90 -7.76 1.52
C TYR A 54 10.00 -7.96 0.01
N ALA A 55 10.18 -6.90 -0.78
CA ALA A 55 10.46 -7.02 -2.21
C ALA A 55 11.80 -7.75 -2.46
N ALA A 56 12.85 -7.36 -1.74
CA ALA A 56 14.16 -8.03 -1.84
C ALA A 56 14.08 -9.52 -1.44
N PHE A 57 13.31 -9.83 -0.38
CA PHE A 57 13.08 -11.20 0.05
C PHE A 57 12.31 -12.02 -0.98
N GLN A 58 11.22 -11.48 -1.55
CA GLN A 58 10.45 -12.15 -2.60
C GLN A 58 11.33 -12.47 -3.82
N ASN A 59 12.08 -11.48 -4.32
CA ASN A 59 12.98 -11.66 -5.45
C ASN A 59 14.02 -12.75 -5.18
N SER A 60 14.56 -12.80 -3.96
CA SER A 60 15.55 -13.81 -3.57
C SER A 60 14.95 -15.21 -3.37
N LEU A 61 13.68 -15.29 -2.95
CA LEU A 61 13.02 -16.56 -2.61
C LEU A 61 12.23 -17.17 -3.79
N TYR A 62 11.94 -16.40 -4.84
CA TYR A 62 11.02 -16.79 -5.91
C TYR A 62 11.32 -18.17 -6.50
N ASP A 63 12.53 -18.39 -7.03
CA ASP A 63 12.90 -19.67 -7.64
C ASP A 63 12.86 -20.82 -6.64
N LEU A 64 13.30 -20.57 -5.41
CA LEU A 64 13.36 -21.58 -4.35
C LEU A 64 11.97 -21.97 -3.85
N ALA A 65 11.03 -21.03 -3.77
CA ALA A 65 9.65 -21.28 -3.37
C ALA A 65 8.91 -22.17 -4.38
N ASN A 66 9.29 -22.12 -5.67
CA ASN A 66 8.71 -22.96 -6.71
C ASN A 66 9.14 -24.43 -6.61
N VAL A 67 10.33 -24.69 -6.05
CA VAL A 67 10.88 -26.06 -5.93
C VAL A 67 10.78 -26.62 -4.50
N VAL A 68 10.62 -25.77 -3.49
CA VAL A 68 10.47 -26.16 -2.08
C VAL A 68 9.11 -25.69 -1.55
N PRO A 69 8.09 -26.57 -1.51
CA PRO A 69 6.72 -26.21 -1.10
C PRO A 69 6.61 -25.60 0.30
N THR A 70 7.49 -25.99 1.22
CA THR A 70 7.50 -25.45 2.59
C THR A 70 7.95 -23.98 2.66
N LEU A 71 8.58 -23.45 1.61
CA LEU A 71 8.98 -22.05 1.49
C LEU A 71 7.92 -21.19 0.80
N ALA A 72 7.02 -21.78 0.02
CA ALA A 72 5.93 -21.07 -0.65
C ALA A 72 5.07 -20.26 0.34
N LYS A 73 4.79 -20.81 1.53
CA LYS A 73 4.03 -20.08 2.57
C LYS A 73 4.72 -18.78 3.01
N PHE A 74 6.05 -18.75 3.08
CA PHE A 74 6.80 -17.56 3.48
C PHE A 74 6.88 -16.56 2.35
N TYR A 75 6.96 -17.03 1.10
CA TYR A 75 6.82 -16.18 -0.06
C TYR A 75 5.45 -15.47 -0.08
N HIS A 76 4.35 -16.21 0.16
CA HIS A 76 3.01 -15.63 0.26
C HIS A 76 2.89 -14.64 1.43
N GLN A 77 3.41 -14.99 2.61
CA GLN A 77 3.42 -14.09 3.75
C GLN A 77 4.18 -12.79 3.46
N ALA A 78 5.35 -12.87 2.82
CA ALA A 78 6.09 -11.68 2.38
C ALA A 78 5.33 -10.89 1.31
N SER A 79 4.61 -11.56 0.42
CA SER A 79 3.76 -10.94 -0.60
C SER A 79 2.65 -10.11 0.02
N GLU A 80 1.94 -10.69 1.00
CA GLU A 80 0.89 -9.97 1.74
C GLU A 80 1.45 -8.78 2.53
N ALA A 81 2.57 -8.98 3.23
CA ALA A 81 3.21 -7.92 4.00
C ALA A 81 3.73 -6.77 3.11
N TYR A 82 4.30 -7.11 1.95
CA TYR A 82 4.71 -6.14 0.93
C TYR A 82 3.51 -5.34 0.40
N GLU A 83 2.41 -5.99 0.02
CA GLU A 83 1.23 -5.31 -0.50
C GLU A 83 0.60 -4.38 0.56
N GLN A 84 0.54 -4.82 1.82
CA GLN A 84 0.08 -3.97 2.92
C GLN A 84 0.97 -2.74 3.12
N ALA A 85 2.29 -2.92 3.10
CA ALA A 85 3.24 -1.83 3.25
C ALA A 85 3.15 -0.84 2.08
N CYS A 86 3.00 -1.35 0.84
CA CYS A 86 2.72 -0.53 -0.33
C CYS A 86 1.44 0.27 -0.15
N GLN A 87 0.33 -0.38 0.20
CA GLN A 87 -0.97 0.29 0.38
C GLN A 87 -0.89 1.42 1.42
N ARG A 88 -0.28 1.16 2.58
CA ARG A 88 -0.12 2.16 3.65
C ARG A 88 0.78 3.32 3.22
N HIS A 89 1.92 3.02 2.58
CA HIS A 89 2.84 4.04 2.11
C HIS A 89 2.22 4.95 1.05
N LEU A 90 1.57 4.36 0.04
CA LEU A 90 0.91 5.09 -1.04
C LEU A 90 -0.26 5.92 -0.51
N SER A 91 -1.08 5.34 0.38
CA SER A 91 -2.14 6.08 1.07
C SER A 91 -1.55 7.29 1.82
N MET A 92 -0.46 7.13 2.57
CA MET A 92 0.19 8.24 3.28
C MET A 92 0.67 9.35 2.34
N ILE A 93 1.26 9.01 1.19
CA ILE A 93 1.69 10.01 0.19
C ILE A 93 0.48 10.77 -0.36
N ILE A 94 -0.59 10.04 -0.73
CA ILE A 94 -1.82 10.63 -1.27
C ILE A 94 -2.48 11.55 -0.24
N TYR A 95 -2.65 11.08 0.99
CA TYR A 95 -3.22 11.88 2.08
C TYR A 95 -2.37 13.09 2.39
N PHE A 96 -1.05 12.99 2.35
CA PHE A 96 -0.18 14.14 2.58
C PHE A 96 -0.41 15.24 1.54
N GLN A 97 -0.67 14.87 0.29
CA GLN A 97 -0.87 15.84 -0.79
C GLN A 97 -2.30 16.38 -0.85
N PHE A 98 -3.29 15.54 -0.55
CA PHE A 98 -4.72 15.84 -0.68
C PHE A 98 -5.45 15.81 0.68
N GLU A 99 -4.74 16.15 1.76
CA GLU A 99 -5.20 16.03 3.15
C GLU A 99 -6.57 16.66 3.34
N ARG A 100 -6.69 17.92 2.92
CA ARG A 100 -7.92 18.70 3.09
C ARG A 100 -9.11 18.12 2.31
N LEU A 101 -8.86 17.53 1.13
CA LEU A 101 -9.89 16.89 0.33
C LEU A 101 -10.44 15.65 1.04
N PHE A 102 -9.55 14.76 1.45
CA PHE A 102 -9.96 13.49 2.06
C PHE A 102 -10.39 13.63 3.52
N GLN A 103 -9.94 14.66 4.24
CA GLN A 103 -10.52 15.01 5.54
C GLN A 103 -11.95 15.53 5.41
N PHE A 104 -12.25 16.30 4.36
CA PHE A 104 -13.62 16.73 4.08
C PHE A 104 -14.51 15.52 3.74
N ALA A 105 -14.02 14.60 2.90
CA ALA A 105 -14.69 13.34 2.60
C ALA A 105 -14.98 12.50 3.86
N LYS A 106 -13.97 12.32 4.71
CA LYS A 106 -14.11 11.55 5.95
C LYS A 106 -15.16 12.13 6.90
N LYS A 107 -15.21 13.46 7.06
CA LYS A 107 -16.23 14.12 7.88
C LYS A 107 -17.64 13.86 7.39
N ILE A 108 -17.81 13.79 6.06
CA ILE A 108 -19.08 13.42 5.44
C ILE A 108 -19.43 11.98 5.80
N GLU A 109 -18.51 11.04 5.58
CA GLU A 109 -18.72 9.61 5.86
C GLU A 109 -19.10 9.37 7.32
N ASP A 110 -18.38 10.02 8.25
CA ASP A 110 -18.64 9.92 9.70
C ASP A 110 -20.05 10.40 10.06
N LEU A 111 -20.55 11.47 9.43
CA LEU A 111 -21.90 11.99 9.67
C LEU A 111 -23.00 11.16 9.02
N MET A 112 -22.71 10.48 7.90
CA MET A 112 -23.68 9.62 7.23
C MET A 112 -24.14 8.42 8.09
N PHE A 113 -23.40 8.09 9.17
CA PHE A 113 -23.84 7.11 10.16
C PHE A 113 -24.91 7.64 11.12
N THR A 114 -25.08 8.96 11.23
CA THR A 114 -25.93 9.59 12.25
C THR A 114 -27.04 10.47 11.68
N ILE A 115 -26.87 11.03 10.49
CA ILE A 115 -27.85 11.93 9.85
C ILE A 115 -28.07 11.59 8.37
N SER A 116 -29.16 12.11 7.80
CA SER A 116 -29.48 11.90 6.39
C SER A 116 -28.55 12.71 5.46
N PRO A 117 -28.24 12.22 4.24
CA PRO A 117 -27.41 12.94 3.27
C PRO A 117 -27.86 14.37 2.97
N GLU A 118 -29.17 14.62 3.01
CA GLU A 118 -29.81 15.91 2.75
C GLU A 118 -29.54 16.93 3.87
N GLU A 119 -29.24 16.47 5.09
CA GLU A 119 -28.95 17.32 6.25
C GLU A 119 -27.47 17.72 6.34
N ILE A 120 -26.58 16.97 5.68
CA ILE A 120 -25.12 17.20 5.71
C ILE A 120 -24.73 18.62 5.25
N PRO A 121 -25.31 19.20 4.18
CA PRO A 121 -24.98 20.56 3.75
C PRO A 121 -25.30 21.66 4.76
N PHE A 122 -26.11 21.36 5.79
CA PHE A 122 -26.47 22.29 6.86
C PHE A 122 -25.56 22.16 8.09
N GLN A 123 -24.67 21.16 8.10
CA GLN A 123 -23.69 20.98 9.18
C GLN A 123 -22.52 21.95 9.04
N LEU A 124 -21.97 22.37 10.17
CA LEU A 124 -20.87 23.34 10.22
C LEU A 124 -19.65 22.82 9.44
N GLY A 125 -19.20 23.59 8.45
CA GLY A 125 -18.01 23.28 7.65
C GLY A 125 -18.25 22.27 6.52
N LEU A 126 -19.50 21.89 6.25
CA LEU A 126 -19.90 21.01 5.16
C LEU A 126 -20.91 21.68 4.22
N SER A 127 -21.00 23.01 4.24
CA SER A 127 -21.85 23.72 3.30
C SER A 127 -21.35 23.57 1.86
N LYS A 128 -22.22 23.87 0.88
CA LYS A 128 -21.83 23.99 -0.54
C LYS A 128 -20.63 24.93 -0.74
N MET A 129 -20.56 25.99 0.05
CA MET A 129 -19.44 26.93 0.02
C MET A 129 -18.14 26.30 0.52
N ASP A 130 -18.22 25.47 1.55
CA ASP A 130 -17.06 24.76 2.12
C ASP A 130 -16.55 23.68 1.17
N LEU A 131 -17.44 22.98 0.46
CA LEU A 131 -17.05 22.09 -0.63
C LEU A 131 -16.26 22.86 -1.70
N ARG A 132 -16.80 23.96 -2.23
CA ARG A 132 -16.12 24.78 -3.27
C ARG A 132 -14.75 25.28 -2.80
N LYS A 133 -14.65 25.74 -1.54
CA LYS A 133 -13.36 26.16 -0.95
C LYS A 133 -12.38 24.99 -0.89
N THR A 134 -12.84 23.82 -0.48
CA THR A 134 -12.02 22.60 -0.39
C THR A 134 -11.51 22.17 -1.76
N LEU A 135 -12.41 22.07 -2.75
CA LEU A 135 -12.05 21.76 -4.14
C LEU A 135 -11.02 22.75 -4.68
N LYS A 136 -11.25 24.06 -4.48
CA LYS A 136 -10.32 25.09 -4.93
C LYS A 136 -8.95 24.92 -4.26
N SER A 137 -8.88 24.70 -2.95
CA SER A 137 -7.57 24.56 -2.29
C SER A 137 -6.84 23.27 -2.63
N SER A 138 -7.56 22.18 -2.92
CA SER A 138 -6.95 20.85 -3.09
C SER A 138 -6.69 20.49 -4.56
N LEU A 139 -7.50 21.02 -5.49
CA LEU A 139 -7.47 20.63 -6.91
C LEU A 139 -6.94 21.75 -7.83
N THR A 140 -6.80 22.99 -7.34
CA THR A 140 -6.11 24.02 -8.12
C THR A 140 -4.62 23.70 -8.19
N GLY A 141 -4.08 23.51 -9.40
CA GLY A 141 -2.69 23.10 -9.59
C GLY A 141 -2.44 21.63 -9.24
N VAL A 142 -3.43 20.76 -9.49
CA VAL A 142 -3.35 19.32 -9.23
C VAL A 142 -2.17 18.65 -9.94
N ASP A 143 -1.74 19.15 -11.09
CA ASP A 143 -0.50 18.75 -11.79
C ASP A 143 0.73 18.83 -10.88
N LYS A 144 0.88 19.95 -10.14
CA LYS A 144 1.98 20.12 -9.18
C LYS A 144 1.85 19.17 -8.00
N SER A 145 0.62 18.91 -7.57
CA SER A 145 0.33 17.93 -6.52
C SER A 145 0.72 16.52 -6.94
N ILE A 146 0.37 16.09 -8.15
CA ILE A 146 0.74 14.79 -8.71
C ILE A 146 2.26 14.69 -8.84
N ALA A 147 2.93 15.73 -9.35
CA ALA A 147 4.38 15.76 -9.42
C ALA A 147 5.06 15.68 -8.05
N ALA A 148 4.48 16.32 -7.02
CA ALA A 148 4.96 16.23 -5.65
C ALA A 148 4.79 14.82 -5.07
N MET A 149 3.68 14.12 -5.38
CA MET A 149 3.51 12.71 -5.00
C MET A 149 4.59 11.82 -5.63
N TYR A 150 4.81 11.94 -6.94
CA TYR A 150 5.84 11.18 -7.64
C TYR A 150 7.24 11.44 -7.04
N LYS A 151 7.59 12.72 -6.84
CA LYS A 151 8.88 13.11 -6.26
C LYS A 151 9.06 12.58 -4.83
N LYS A 152 7.99 12.55 -4.03
CA LYS A 152 8.03 12.03 -2.66
C LYS A 152 8.19 10.52 -2.65
N LEU A 153 7.53 9.82 -3.57
CA LEU A 153 7.72 8.37 -3.77
C LEU A 153 9.17 8.07 -4.17
N GLN A 154 9.68 8.76 -5.19
CA GLN A 154 11.06 8.60 -5.67
C GLN A 154 12.10 8.87 -4.57
N LYS A 155 11.94 9.94 -3.79
CA LYS A 155 12.93 10.33 -2.77
C LYS A 155 13.04 9.33 -1.61
N ASN A 156 11.95 8.64 -1.29
CA ASN A 156 11.94 7.70 -0.18
C ASN A 156 12.48 6.32 -0.58
N LEU A 157 12.46 5.99 -1.88
CA LEU A 157 12.92 4.70 -2.38
C LEU A 157 14.45 4.67 -2.52
N THR A 158 15.02 3.55 -2.09
CA THR A 158 16.41 3.14 -2.36
C THR A 158 16.48 2.31 -3.63
N CYS A 159 15.46 1.47 -3.87
CA CYS A 159 15.35 0.60 -5.05
C CYS A 159 14.53 1.26 -6.16
N GLU A 160 15.22 1.85 -7.14
CA GLU A 160 14.58 2.57 -8.26
C GLU A 160 13.74 1.67 -9.16
N GLU A 161 14.04 0.37 -9.23
CA GLU A 161 13.29 -0.60 -10.05
C GLU A 161 11.84 -0.78 -9.59
N LEU A 162 11.54 -0.51 -8.31
CA LEU A 162 10.17 -0.58 -7.78
C LEU A 162 9.34 0.65 -8.15
N LEU A 163 9.97 1.77 -8.53
CA LEU A 163 9.30 3.06 -8.73
C LEU A 163 8.19 3.01 -9.78
N PRO A 164 8.36 2.42 -10.99
CA PRO A 164 7.30 2.39 -11.99
C PRO A 164 6.04 1.65 -11.49
N SER A 165 6.22 0.47 -10.90
CA SER A 165 5.12 -0.34 -10.37
C SER A 165 4.41 0.36 -9.21
N LEU A 166 5.17 0.93 -8.27
CA LEU A 166 4.60 1.70 -7.16
C LEU A 166 3.89 2.96 -7.64
N TRP A 167 4.38 3.62 -8.69
CA TRP A 167 3.72 4.79 -9.26
C TRP A 167 2.39 4.43 -9.92
N ASP A 168 2.34 3.33 -10.68
CA ASP A 168 1.09 2.84 -11.26
C ASP A 168 0.06 2.47 -10.18
N LYS A 169 0.50 1.79 -9.10
CA LYS A 169 -0.34 1.54 -7.93
C LYS A 169 -0.82 2.83 -7.26
N CYS A 170 0.05 3.84 -7.14
CA CYS A 170 -0.28 5.14 -6.55
C CYS A 170 -1.36 5.87 -7.35
N LYS A 171 -1.21 5.91 -8.68
CA LYS A 171 -2.21 6.51 -9.59
C LYS A 171 -3.57 5.82 -9.43
N LYS A 172 -3.58 4.50 -9.38
CA LYS A 172 -4.81 3.72 -9.18
C LYS A 172 -5.45 4.01 -7.82
N GLU A 173 -4.69 3.93 -6.74
CA GLU A 173 -5.17 4.18 -5.37
C GLU A 173 -5.74 5.60 -5.23
N PHE A 174 -5.09 6.61 -5.84
CA PHE A 174 -5.61 7.97 -5.86
C PHE A 174 -6.94 8.07 -6.60
N LEU A 175 -7.06 7.44 -7.78
CA LEU A 175 -8.30 7.43 -8.55
C LEU A 175 -9.44 6.74 -7.81
N ASP A 176 -9.18 5.62 -7.14
CA ASP A 176 -10.18 4.88 -6.37
C ASP A 176 -10.71 5.73 -5.19
N LYS A 177 -9.80 6.41 -4.47
CA LYS A 177 -10.18 7.36 -3.41
C LYS A 177 -10.93 8.58 -3.96
N TYR A 178 -10.50 9.12 -5.10
CA TYR A 178 -11.14 10.27 -5.71
C TYR A 178 -12.54 9.94 -6.26
N ASP A 179 -12.72 8.75 -6.85
CA ASP A 179 -14.02 8.26 -7.29
C ASP A 179 -14.99 8.13 -6.10
N SER A 180 -14.52 7.57 -4.99
CA SER A 180 -15.30 7.47 -3.76
C SER A 180 -15.74 8.85 -3.26
N PHE A 181 -14.83 9.84 -3.26
CA PHE A 181 -15.16 11.23 -2.96
C PHE A 181 -16.17 11.84 -3.94
N ALA A 182 -16.01 11.56 -5.24
CA ALA A 182 -16.90 12.08 -6.27
C ALA A 182 -18.33 11.54 -6.13
N GLN A 183 -18.47 10.25 -5.82
CA GLN A 183 -19.76 9.61 -5.52
C GLN A 183 -20.43 10.22 -4.28
N LEU A 184 -19.66 10.45 -3.20
CA LEU A 184 -20.16 11.15 -2.01
C LEU A 184 -20.66 12.57 -2.35
N CYS A 185 -19.88 13.31 -3.14
CA CYS A 185 -20.27 14.66 -3.55
C CYS A 185 -21.52 14.66 -4.42
N ALA A 186 -21.66 13.73 -5.37
CA ALA A 186 -22.84 13.61 -6.21
C ALA A 186 -24.11 13.34 -5.38
N LYS A 187 -23.98 12.57 -4.30
CA LYS A 187 -25.08 12.25 -3.38
C LYS A 187 -25.52 13.45 -2.52
N ILE A 188 -24.57 14.23 -2.01
CA ILE A 188 -24.83 15.27 -1.00
C ILE A 188 -25.00 16.66 -1.63
N TYR A 189 -24.29 16.90 -2.74
CA TYR A 189 -24.24 18.18 -3.42
C TYR A 189 -24.55 18.03 -4.93
N PRO A 190 -25.75 17.52 -5.30
CA PRO A 190 -26.07 17.20 -6.69
C PRO A 190 -26.05 18.40 -7.65
N ALA A 191 -26.12 19.63 -7.13
CA ALA A 191 -26.04 20.86 -7.90
C ALA A 191 -24.62 21.42 -8.04
N GLU A 192 -23.61 20.81 -7.40
CA GLU A 192 -22.22 21.25 -7.47
C GLU A 192 -21.47 20.47 -8.56
N THR A 193 -20.71 21.19 -9.37
CA THR A 193 -19.83 20.58 -10.36
C THR A 193 -18.46 20.34 -9.76
N ILE A 194 -18.00 19.10 -9.80
CA ILE A 194 -16.64 18.70 -9.42
C ILE A 194 -15.92 18.14 -10.65
N PRO A 195 -14.57 18.22 -10.71
CA PRO A 195 -13.85 17.55 -11.78
C PRO A 195 -14.15 16.05 -11.78
N SER A 196 -14.35 15.50 -12.96
CA SER A 196 -14.65 14.08 -13.15
C SER A 196 -13.43 13.20 -12.87
N VAL A 197 -13.69 11.93 -12.58
CA VAL A 197 -12.63 10.92 -12.42
C VAL A 197 -11.84 10.74 -13.72
N THR A 198 -12.47 10.96 -14.87
CA THR A 198 -11.81 10.90 -16.18
C THR A 198 -10.82 12.03 -16.36
N GLU A 199 -11.18 13.27 -16.02
CA GLU A 199 -10.22 14.40 -16.05
C GLU A 199 -9.03 14.15 -15.13
N MET A 200 -9.25 13.59 -13.93
CA MET A 200 -8.16 13.20 -13.03
C MET A 200 -7.27 12.10 -13.63
N ARG A 201 -7.86 11.13 -14.31
CA ARG A 201 -7.13 10.04 -14.99
C ARG A 201 -6.24 10.59 -16.10
N ASP A 202 -6.76 11.51 -16.91
CA ASP A 202 -6.02 12.11 -18.02
C ASP A 202 -4.83 12.94 -17.52
N LEU A 203 -5.01 13.66 -16.40
CA LEU A 203 -3.93 14.37 -15.73
C LEU A 203 -2.84 13.43 -15.21
N LEU A 204 -3.20 12.30 -14.60
CA LEU A 204 -2.24 11.29 -14.13
C LEU A 204 -1.52 10.58 -15.29
N ALA A 205 -2.18 10.45 -16.45
CA ALA A 205 -1.58 9.84 -17.65
C ALA A 205 -0.59 10.78 -18.35
N SER A 206 -0.71 12.09 -18.13
CA SER A 206 0.21 13.10 -18.68
C SER A 206 1.56 13.20 -17.94
N MET A 207 1.74 12.42 -16.86
CA MET A 207 2.95 12.33 -16.03
C MET A 207 3.60 10.96 -16.09
#